data_AF-A0A382WFH9-F1
#
_entry.id   AF-A0A382WFH9-F1
#
_cell.length_a   1.000
_cell.length_b   1.000
_cell.length_c   1.000
_cell.angle_alpha   90.00
_cell.angle_beta   90.00
_cell.angle_gamma   90.00
#
_symmetry.space_group_name_H-M   'P 1'
#
loop_
_entity.id
_entity.type
_entity.pdbx_description
1 polymer ?
#
loop_
_entity_poly.entity_id
_entity_poly.type
_entity_poly.pdbx_seq_one_letter_code
_entity_poly.pdbx_strand_id
1 'polypeptide(L)'
;MFDTIIWIITIEIIGVASFPFCYYLFPFLKDRGYCISKSIGILILGYFTWILSASKLLPSIQPTIIWLMLLFVCLSIFYAYKTRKELNLFIKTNLKMLVISEVVFILVFLFWIIYKTYDPAINHTEQPMDFGFLNSAIRSVYGHPQDPWLAGNNIDY
;
A
#
# COMPACT_ATOMS: atom_id res chain seq x y z
N MET A 1 -13.51 13.45 -4.36
CA MET A 1 -12.99 13.90 -3.04
C MET A 1 -13.13 12.84 -1.96
N PHE A 2 -14.28 12.15 -1.85
CA PHE A 2 -14.44 11.06 -0.87
C PHE A 2 -13.44 9.92 -1.07
N ASP A 3 -13.19 9.51 -2.32
CA ASP A 3 -12.21 8.46 -2.64
C ASP A 3 -10.79 8.82 -2.20
N THR A 4 -10.41 10.09 -2.34
CA THR A 4 -9.11 10.61 -1.90
C THR A 4 -8.93 10.46 -0.38
N ILE A 5 -10.00 10.74 0.38
CA ILE A 5 -10.01 10.59 1.84
C ILE A 5 -9.94 9.12 2.23
N ILE A 6 -10.69 8.24 1.55
CA ILE A 6 -10.59 6.79 1.77
C ILE A 6 -9.17 6.30 1.51
N TRP A 7 -8.55 6.77 0.43
CA TRP A 7 -7.23 6.33 0.01
C TRP A 7 -6.15 6.72 1.02
N ILE A 8 -6.10 7.98 1.47
CA ILE A 8 -5.13 8.40 2.47
C ILE A 8 -5.33 7.64 3.79
N ILE A 9 -6.57 7.44 4.25
CA ILE A 9 -6.86 6.67 5.47
C ILE A 9 -6.39 5.22 5.31
N THR A 10 -6.62 4.63 4.13
CA THR A 10 -6.20 3.24 3.85
C THR A 10 -4.69 3.11 3.88
N ILE A 11 -3.96 4.06 3.29
CA ILE A 11 -2.49 4.09 3.35
C ILE A 11 -1.98 4.29 4.77
N GLU A 12 -2.61 5.15 5.55
CA GLU A 12 -2.24 5.32 6.96
C GLU A 12 -2.43 4.03 7.75
N ILE A 13 -3.57 3.35 7.59
CA ILE A 13 -3.83 2.08 8.26
C ILE A 13 -2.78 1.04 7.85
N ILE A 14 -2.49 0.93 6.56
CA ILE A 14 -1.48 -0.01 6.03
C ILE A 14 -0.08 0.33 6.55
N GLY A 15 0.29 1.61 6.58
CA GLY A 15 1.59 2.09 7.04
C GLY A 15 1.79 1.93 8.55
N VAL A 16 0.75 2.13 9.35
CA VAL A 16 0.79 1.86 10.79
C VAL A 16 0.83 0.36 11.04
N ALA A 17 0.07 -0.44 10.29
CA ALA A 17 0.10 -1.90 10.39
C ALA A 17 1.45 -2.49 9.98
N SER A 18 2.16 -1.90 9.02
CA SER A 18 3.48 -2.37 8.61
C SER A 18 4.61 -1.91 9.53
N PHE A 19 4.40 -0.83 10.31
CA PHE A 19 5.45 -0.23 11.13
C PHE A 19 6.09 -1.18 12.16
N PRO A 20 5.34 -2.00 12.94
CA PRO A 20 5.96 -2.95 13.89
C PRO A 20 6.91 -3.94 13.21
N PHE A 21 6.61 -4.37 11.98
CA PHE A 21 7.49 -5.22 11.20
C PHE A 21 8.72 -4.44 10.73
N CYS A 22 8.54 -3.23 10.20
CA CYS A 22 9.63 -2.35 9.76
C CYS A 22 10.58 -2.00 10.91
N TYR A 23 10.04 -1.76 12.10
CA TYR A 23 10.78 -1.43 13.31
C TYR A 23 11.86 -2.47 13.63
N TYR A 24 11.51 -3.75 13.43
CA TYR A 24 12.41 -4.87 13.64
C TYR A 24 13.33 -5.13 12.44
N LEU A 25 12.82 -5.01 11.21
CA LEU A 25 13.58 -5.28 9.99
C LEU A 25 14.64 -4.21 9.68
N PHE A 26 14.42 -2.96 10.11
CA PHE A 26 15.31 -1.85 9.82
C PHE A 26 15.90 -1.21 11.10
N PRO A 27 16.65 -1.97 11.92
CA PRO A 27 17.18 -1.46 13.19
C PRO A 27 18.24 -0.37 12.99
N PHE A 28 18.87 -0.30 11.82
CA PHE A 28 19.92 0.65 11.48
C PHE A 28 19.39 2.03 11.04
N LEU A 29 18.10 2.13 10.68
CA LEU A 29 17.50 3.41 10.31
C LEU A 29 17.15 4.22 11.55
N LYS A 30 17.39 5.54 11.50
CA LYS A 30 17.08 6.46 12.62
C LYS A 30 15.58 6.44 12.96
N ASP A 31 14.73 6.30 11.95
CA ASP A 31 13.28 6.23 12.08
C ASP A 31 12.74 4.81 12.24
N ARG A 32 13.62 3.80 12.31
CA ARG A 32 13.26 2.38 12.38
C ARG A 32 12.33 1.96 11.23
N GLY A 33 12.47 2.60 10.07
CA GLY A 33 11.70 2.28 8.88
C GLY A 33 10.27 2.81 8.88
N TYR A 34 9.94 3.82 9.70
CA TYR A 34 8.63 4.46 9.69
C TYR A 34 8.28 5.10 8.33
N CYS A 35 9.24 5.81 7.70
CA CYS A 35 8.97 6.51 6.43
C CYS A 35 8.66 5.54 5.27
N ILE A 36 9.29 4.36 5.28
CA ILE A 36 9.09 3.33 4.25
C ILE A 36 7.97 2.36 4.59
N SER A 37 7.38 2.45 5.80
CA SER A 37 6.39 1.48 6.26
C SER A 37 5.16 1.49 5.36
N LYS A 38 4.67 2.65 4.95
CA LYS A 38 3.55 2.80 4.01
C LYS A 38 3.79 2.03 2.70
N SER A 39 4.94 2.24 2.07
CA SER A 39 5.33 1.55 0.84
C SER A 39 5.49 0.04 1.03
N ILE A 40 6.12 -0.38 2.13
CA ILE A 40 6.30 -1.80 2.45
C ILE A 40 4.96 -2.49 2.72
N GLY A 41 4.04 -1.83 3.43
CA GLY A 41 2.72 -2.39 3.70
C GLY A 41 1.91 -2.59 2.42
N ILE A 42 1.94 -1.61 1.50
CA ILE A 42 1.30 -1.73 0.19
C ILE A 42 1.94 -2.87 -0.62
N LEU A 43 3.27 -2.95 -0.64
CA LEU A 43 4.01 -3.99 -1.35
C LEU A 43 3.65 -5.38 -0.81
N ILE A 44 3.64 -5.56 0.52
CA ILE A 44 3.28 -6.83 1.16
C ILE A 44 1.85 -7.23 0.76
N LEU A 45 0.87 -6.36 0.96
CA LEU A 45 -0.53 -6.68 0.66
C LEU A 45 -0.74 -6.97 -0.84
N GLY A 46 -0.17 -6.14 -1.72
CA GLY A 46 -0.25 -6.34 -3.16
C GLY A 46 0.41 -7.64 -3.61
N TYR A 47 1.63 -7.90 -3.14
CA TYR A 47 2.39 -9.09 -3.51
C TYR A 47 1.74 -10.38 -3.01
N PHE A 48 1.30 -10.42 -1.75
CA PHE A 48 0.60 -11.60 -1.21
C PHE A 48 -0.74 -11.85 -1.91
N THR A 49 -1.50 -10.79 -2.22
CA THR A 49 -2.73 -10.93 -3.00
C THR A 49 -2.42 -11.50 -4.39
N TRP A 50 -1.43 -10.94 -5.08
CA TRP A 50 -1.04 -11.39 -6.41
C TRP A 50 -0.54 -12.83 -6.43
N ILE A 51 0.40 -13.22 -5.56
CA ILE A 51 0.98 -14.57 -5.60
C ILE A 51 -0.04 -15.66 -5.23
N LEU A 52 -0.92 -15.39 -4.25
CA LEU A 52 -2.00 -16.32 -3.88
C LEU A 52 -3.02 -16.45 -5.00
N SER A 53 -3.26 -15.37 -5.74
CA SER A 53 -4.15 -15.35 -6.89
C SER A 53 -3.56 -16.05 -8.12
N ALA A 54 -2.29 -15.78 -8.45
CA ALA A 54 -1.57 -16.45 -9.52
C ALA A 54 -1.43 -17.96 -9.26
N SER A 55 -1.26 -18.35 -8.00
CA SER A 55 -1.22 -19.77 -7.58
C SER A 55 -2.60 -20.44 -7.53
N LYS A 56 -3.69 -19.71 -7.88
CA LYS A 56 -5.09 -20.17 -7.80
C LYS A 56 -5.55 -20.59 -6.40
N LEU A 57 -4.87 -20.13 -5.34
CA LEU A 57 -5.23 -20.42 -3.95
C LEU A 57 -6.38 -19.55 -3.47
N LEU A 58 -6.34 -18.25 -3.77
CA LEU A 58 -7.38 -17.29 -3.40
C LEU A 58 -7.68 -16.34 -4.57
N PRO A 59 -8.96 -16.02 -4.85
CA PRO A 59 -9.29 -15.04 -5.88
C PRO A 59 -8.92 -13.62 -5.44
N SER A 60 -8.42 -12.78 -6.35
CA SER A 60 -8.08 -11.36 -6.13
C SER A 60 -9.33 -10.47 -6.18
N ILE A 61 -10.33 -10.79 -5.37
CA ILE A 61 -11.57 -10.02 -5.23
C ILE A 61 -11.55 -9.22 -3.93
N GLN A 62 -12.39 -8.18 -3.86
CA GLN A 62 -12.46 -7.26 -2.73
C GLN A 62 -12.59 -7.97 -1.36
N PRO A 63 -13.45 -9.00 -1.16
CA PRO A 63 -13.51 -9.72 0.11
C PRO A 63 -12.18 -10.38 0.52
N THR A 64 -11.48 -11.01 -0.42
CA THR A 64 -10.17 -11.64 -0.15
C THR A 64 -9.14 -10.61 0.28
N ILE A 65 -9.08 -9.47 -0.41
CA ILE A 65 -8.14 -8.39 -0.11
C ILE A 65 -8.42 -7.82 1.29
N ILE A 66 -9.70 -7.60 1.62
CA ILE A 66 -10.11 -7.15 2.97
C ILE A 66 -9.71 -8.20 4.02
N TRP A 67 -9.93 -9.49 3.77
CA TRP A 67 -9.51 -10.55 4.69
C TRP A 67 -7.99 -10.59 4.90
N LEU A 68 -7.20 -10.47 3.84
CA LEU A 68 -5.74 -10.41 3.92
C LEU A 68 -5.27 -9.16 4.67
N MET A 69 -5.92 -8.01 4.44
CA MET A 69 -5.65 -6.79 5.19
C MET A 69 -5.97 -6.95 6.68
N LEU A 70 -7.10 -7.54 7.03
CA LEU A 70 -7.47 -7.81 8.42
C LEU A 70 -6.48 -8.77 9.09
N LEU A 71 -6.09 -9.84 8.40
CA LEU A 71 -5.06 -10.76 8.87
C LEU A 71 -3.73 -10.05 9.12
N PHE A 72 -3.31 -9.20 8.18
CA PHE A 72 -2.08 -8.40 8.30
C PHE A 72 -2.12 -7.46 9.51
N VAL A 73 -3.24 -6.75 9.72
CA VAL A 73 -3.46 -5.88 10.88
C VAL A 73 -3.45 -6.70 12.18
N CYS A 74 -4.11 -7.86 12.22
CA CYS A 74 -4.10 -8.74 13.40
C CYS A 74 -2.69 -9.23 13.76
N LEU A 75 -1.91 -9.65 12.76
CA LEU A 75 -0.51 -10.04 12.95
C LEU A 75 0.35 -8.87 13.43
N SER A 76 0.12 -7.67 12.88
CA SER A 76 0.77 -6.44 13.31
C SER A 76 0.49 -6.12 14.78
N ILE A 77 -0.78 -6.15 15.18
CA ILE A 77 -1.21 -5.89 16.57
C ILE A 77 -0.60 -6.93 17.51
N PHE A 78 -0.62 -8.21 17.13
CA PHE A 78 -0.01 -9.28 17.92
C PHE A 78 1.48 -9.03 18.14
N TYR A 79 2.21 -8.67 17.08
CA TYR A 79 3.63 -8.37 17.17
C TYR A 79 3.90 -7.11 18.00
N ALA A 80 3.15 -6.04 17.76
CA ALA A 80 3.24 -4.79 18.51
C ALA A 80 2.93 -4.96 19.99
N TYR A 81 1.98 -5.85 20.34
CA TYR A 81 1.66 -6.16 21.74
C TYR A 81 2.84 -6.82 22.46
N LYS A 82 3.54 -7.73 21.78
CA LYS A 82 4.73 -8.41 22.31
C LYS A 82 5.89 -7.42 22.58
N THR A 83 6.08 -6.43 21.70
CA THR A 83 7.17 -5.44 21.79
C THR A 83 6.71 -4.07 22.32
N ARG A 84 5.52 -4.00 22.93
CA ARG A 84 4.85 -2.73 23.30
C ARG A 84 5.68 -1.77 24.14
N LYS A 85 6.54 -2.28 25.04
CA LYS A 85 7.37 -1.44 25.91
C LYS A 85 8.43 -0.70 25.10
N GLU A 86 9.09 -1.41 24.19
CA GLU A 86 10.13 -0.86 23.30
C GLU A 86 9.52 0.10 22.29
N LEU A 87 8.42 -0.30 21.63
CA LEU A 87 7.70 0.55 20.68
C LEU A 87 7.21 1.84 21.34
N ASN A 88 6.58 1.76 22.51
CA ASN A 88 6.10 2.95 23.22
C ASN A 88 7.24 3.88 23.64
N LEU A 89 8.37 3.33 24.10
CA LEU A 89 9.54 4.13 24.44
C LEU A 89 10.10 4.82 23.19
N PHE A 90 10.22 4.09 22.07
CA PHE A 90 10.70 4.64 20.80
C PHE A 90 9.80 5.76 20.30
N ILE A 91 8.48 5.54 20.27
CA ILE A 91 7.50 6.53 19.80
C ILE A 91 7.59 7.79 20.68
N LYS A 92 7.62 7.65 22.01
CA LYS A 92 7.72 8.80 22.92
C LYS A 92 9.02 9.58 22.72
N THR A 93 10.14 8.88 22.53
CA THR A 93 11.46 9.49 22.39
C THR A 93 11.62 10.18 21.03
N ASN A 94 10.98 9.66 19.98
CA ASN A 94 11.15 10.12 18.61
C ASN A 94 9.89 10.77 18.01
N LEU A 95 8.91 11.14 18.84
CA LEU A 95 7.61 11.64 18.39
C LEU A 95 7.73 12.81 17.41
N LYS A 96 8.64 13.75 17.68
CA LYS A 96 8.89 14.90 16.80
C LYS A 96 9.30 14.47 15.40
N MET A 97 10.20 13.49 15.28
CA MET A 97 10.65 12.98 13.99
C MET A 97 9.52 12.25 13.26
N LEU A 98 8.75 11.40 13.96
CA LEU A 98 7.60 10.69 13.38
C LEU A 98 6.52 11.66 12.87
N VAL A 99 6.20 12.70 13.65
CA VAL A 99 5.25 13.74 13.24
C VAL A 99 5.78 14.54 12.05
N ILE A 100 7.06 14.91 12.02
CA ILE A 100 7.65 15.61 10.88
C ILE A 100 7.57 14.75 9.62
N SER A 101 7.92 13.45 9.69
CA SER A 101 7.79 12.57 8.52
C SER A 101 6.35 12.47 8.03
N GLU A 102 5.39 12.45 8.95
CA GLU A 102 3.97 12.38 8.61
C GLU A 102 3.46 13.67 7.95
N VAL A 103 3.85 14.82 8.48
CA VAL A 103 3.54 16.12 7.89
C VAL A 103 4.14 16.24 6.49
N VAL A 104 5.39 15.81 6.30
CA VAL A 104 6.04 15.81 4.98
C VAL A 104 5.29 14.90 4.01
N PHE A 105 4.91 13.68 4.44
CA PHE A 105 4.12 12.76 3.61
C PHE A 105 2.79 13.40 3.17
N ILE A 106 2.02 13.96 4.12
CA ILE A 106 0.73 14.59 3.83
C ILE A 106 0.90 15.80 2.90
N LEU A 107 1.92 16.64 3.11
CA LEU A 107 2.19 17.79 2.25
C LEU A 107 2.52 17.38 0.82
N VAL A 108 3.37 16.36 0.64
CA VAL A 108 3.72 15.83 -0.69
C VAL A 108 2.49 15.21 -1.35
N PHE A 109 1.68 14.46 -0.60
CA PHE A 109 0.44 13.87 -1.10
C PHE A 109 -0.57 14.94 -1.56
N LEU A 110 -0.81 15.97 -0.74
CA LEU A 110 -1.69 17.09 -1.08
C LEU A 110 -1.17 17.88 -2.28
N PHE A 111 0.13 18.14 -2.33
CA PHE A 111 0.77 18.78 -3.48
C PHE A 111 0.49 17.99 -4.76
N TRP A 112 0.65 16.66 -4.73
CA TRP A 112 0.40 15.81 -5.89
C TRP A 112 -1.07 15.80 -6.32
N ILE A 113 -2.01 15.78 -5.36
CA ILE A 113 -3.45 15.90 -5.65
C ILE A 113 -3.76 17.22 -6.34
N ILE A 114 -3.25 18.34 -5.80
CA ILE A 114 -3.48 19.66 -6.36
C ILE A 114 -2.92 19.73 -7.77
N TYR A 115 -1.68 19.27 -7.97
CA TYR A 115 -1.06 19.18 -9.28
C TYR A 115 -1.92 18.40 -10.28
N LYS A 116 -2.38 17.20 -9.91
CA LYS A 116 -3.23 16.39 -10.79
C LYS A 116 -4.65 16.90 -10.98
N THR A 117 -5.12 17.82 -10.15
CA THR A 117 -6.41 18.48 -10.35
C THR A 117 -6.37 19.44 -11.54
N TYR A 118 -5.21 20.05 -11.85
CA TYR A 118 -5.06 20.95 -13.00
C TYR A 118 -4.96 20.23 -14.35
N ASP A 119 -4.47 18.98 -14.36
CA ASP A 119 -4.42 18.13 -15.54
C ASP A 119 -4.89 16.69 -15.22
N PRO A 120 -6.20 16.49 -15.08
CA PRO A 120 -6.78 15.21 -14.70
C PRO A 120 -6.85 14.21 -15.85
N ALA A 121 -6.58 14.63 -17.09
CA ALA A 121 -6.71 13.78 -18.26
C ALA A 121 -5.65 12.67 -18.25
N ILE A 122 -6.08 11.45 -18.60
CA ILE A 122 -5.22 10.29 -18.81
C ILE A 122 -5.15 10.06 -20.33
N ASN A 123 -4.45 10.95 -21.02
CA ASN A 123 -4.45 10.99 -22.49
C ASN A 123 -3.06 11.23 -23.09
N HIS A 124 -2.00 11.25 -22.26
CA HIS A 124 -0.66 11.54 -22.71
C HIS A 124 0.19 10.27 -22.78
N THR A 125 0.90 10.08 -23.90
CA THR A 125 1.89 9.01 -24.11
C THR A 125 1.42 7.63 -23.63
N GLU A 126 2.03 7.11 -22.57
CA GLU A 126 1.81 5.78 -22.01
C GLU A 126 0.69 5.78 -20.94
N GLN A 127 0.18 6.95 -20.53
CA GLN A 127 -0.86 7.03 -19.50
C GLN A 127 -2.12 6.20 -19.84
N PRO A 128 -2.64 6.20 -21.09
CA PRO A 128 -3.78 5.35 -21.44
C PRO A 128 -3.43 3.86 -21.36
N MET A 129 -2.17 3.51 -21.67
CA MET A 129 -1.65 2.14 -21.60
C MET A 129 -1.60 1.65 -20.14
N ASP A 130 -0.96 2.43 -19.27
CA ASP A 130 -0.87 2.16 -17.83
C ASP A 130 -2.24 2.05 -17.18
N PHE A 131 -3.16 2.94 -17.54
CA PHE A 131 -4.53 2.90 -17.04
C PHE A 131 -5.28 1.67 -17.54
N GLY A 132 -5.03 1.22 -18.77
CA GLY A 132 -5.54 -0.05 -19.31
C GLY A 132 -5.08 -1.24 -18.46
N PHE A 133 -3.78 -1.36 -18.19
CA PHE A 133 -3.24 -2.47 -17.38
C PHE A 133 -3.73 -2.43 -15.94
N LEU A 134 -3.78 -1.25 -15.32
CA LEU A 134 -4.31 -1.09 -13.97
C LEU A 134 -5.76 -1.59 -13.91
N ASN A 135 -6.60 -1.23 -14.88
CA ASN A 135 -7.99 -1.71 -14.94
C ASN A 135 -8.07 -3.22 -15.17
N SER A 136 -7.23 -3.78 -16.05
CA SER A 136 -7.16 -5.22 -16.25
C SER A 136 -6.73 -5.97 -15.00
N ALA A 137 -5.76 -5.45 -14.24
CA ALA A 137 -5.33 -6.00 -12.97
C ALA A 137 -6.44 -5.96 -11.92
N ILE A 138 -7.15 -4.84 -11.78
CA ILE A 138 -8.26 -4.69 -10.83
C ILE A 138 -9.41 -5.64 -11.14
N ARG A 139 -9.67 -5.92 -12.43
CA ARG A 139 -10.75 -6.83 -12.87
C ARG A 139 -10.35 -8.31 -12.87
N SER A 140 -9.07 -8.63 -12.71
CA SER A 140 -8.58 -10.00 -12.72
C SER A 140 -8.98 -10.74 -11.45
N VAL A 141 -9.66 -11.88 -11.60
CA VAL A 141 -10.04 -12.74 -10.46
C VAL A 141 -8.88 -13.65 -10.05
N TYR A 142 -8.11 -14.13 -11.01
CA TYR A 142 -6.94 -14.99 -10.79
C TYR A 142 -5.78 -14.38 -11.57
N GLY A 143 -4.65 -14.09 -10.90
CA GLY A 143 -3.48 -13.25 -11.22
C GLY A 143 -2.87 -13.23 -12.63
N HIS A 144 -3.73 -13.27 -13.64
CA HIS A 144 -3.51 -13.25 -15.07
C HIS A 144 -4.46 -12.18 -15.63
N PRO A 145 -4.08 -10.91 -15.55
CA PRO A 145 -4.87 -9.83 -16.14
C PRO A 145 -4.88 -9.96 -17.66
N GLN A 146 -6.06 -9.74 -18.25
CA GLN A 146 -6.22 -9.79 -19.70
C GLN A 146 -5.59 -8.57 -20.37
N ASP A 147 -4.94 -8.80 -21.51
CA ASP A 147 -4.37 -7.72 -22.32
C ASP A 147 -5.51 -6.89 -22.97
N PRO A 148 -5.59 -5.57 -22.68
CA PRO A 148 -6.60 -4.70 -23.30
C PRO A 148 -6.46 -4.56 -24.82
N TRP A 149 -5.26 -4.79 -25.39
CA TRP A 149 -4.95 -4.66 -26.81
C TRP A 149 -4.95 -5.99 -27.56
N LEU A 150 -4.81 -7.11 -26.85
CA LEU A 150 -4.78 -8.44 -27.45
C LEU A 150 -5.82 -9.37 -26.82
N ALA A 151 -7.04 -9.30 -27.34
CA ALA A 151 -8.18 -10.07 -26.84
C ALA A 151 -7.87 -11.57 -26.73
N GLY A 152 -8.24 -12.17 -25.59
CA GLY A 152 -8.01 -13.59 -25.29
C GLY A 152 -6.61 -13.94 -24.78
N ASN A 153 -5.68 -12.98 -24.72
CA ASN A 153 -4.35 -13.17 -24.19
C ASN A 153 -4.18 -12.43 -22.86
N ASN A 154 -3.17 -12.81 -22.10
CA ASN A 154 -2.79 -12.15 -20.85
C ASN A 154 -1.68 -11.14 -21.08
N ILE A 155 -1.51 -10.22 -20.13
CA ILE A 155 -0.33 -9.35 -20.09
C ILE A 155 0.85 -10.20 -19.59
N ASP A 156 1.89 -10.34 -20.43
CA ASP A 156 3.04 -11.22 -20.17
C ASP A 156 4.33 -10.46 -19.77
N TYR A 157 4.30 -9.13 -19.64
CA TYR A 157 5.45 -8.28 -19.29
C TYR A 157 5.27 -7.48 -18.00
#